data_AF-A0AAQ3SNE4-F1
#
_entry.id   AF-A0AAQ3SNE4-F1
#
_cell.length_a   1.000
_cell.length_b   1.000
_cell.length_c   1.000
_cell.angle_alpha   90.00
_cell.angle_beta   90.00
_cell.angle_gamma   90.00
#
_symmetry.space_group_name_H-M   'P 1'
#
loop_
_entity.id
_entity.type
_entity.pdbx_description
1 polymer ?
#
loop_
_entity_poly.entity_id
_entity_poly.type
_entity_poly.pdbx_seq_one_letter_code
_entity_poly.pdbx_strand_id
1 'polypeptide(L)'
;MDGEEGHTINDDFRLMGLPRDDEEDLEECRLEVLGASQDAPVDLAADDGEGDGANAGEDGAAGTGSQTASTCAGTWERPSTSYVWDDFTKIFKVINGKRVRFWEYSPEVARTELCHLISRLDLPICIGESSAFEEYIKKAHNPRFATISRQTTTKDITKYFTGHRDKLIELLKSNVSSVAITSNVWNSNAKEDFVSVVTHFVNPAWELEKRVIGFRLIDVSHSGDNIAERIYAVLSEFSLIDKTFSITFDNASANANAMILADRRRWLISAMVERLTCIMDWEEGDARAQHSVEDKDLEAAFAEPYLGEDAIPEAGAEAVANAAT
;
A
#
# COMPACT_ATOMS: atom_id res chain seq x y z
N MET A 1 -43.35 15.81 27.84
CA MET A 1 -42.72 14.49 27.74
C MET A 1 -41.28 14.78 27.44
N ASP A 2 -40.53 14.77 28.52
CA ASP A 2 -39.14 15.18 28.63
C ASP A 2 -38.26 14.24 27.81
N GLY A 3 -37.30 14.82 27.08
CA GLY A 3 -36.29 14.07 26.36
C GLY A 3 -35.22 13.60 27.32
N GLU A 4 -35.09 12.29 27.50
CA GLU A 4 -33.90 11.69 28.10
C GLU A 4 -32.74 11.85 27.12
N GLU A 5 -31.92 12.88 27.32
CA GLU A 5 -30.56 12.93 26.77
C GLU A 5 -29.74 11.83 27.46
N GLY A 6 -29.16 10.93 26.66
CA GLY A 6 -28.46 9.75 27.14
C GLY A 6 -27.22 10.11 27.97
N HIS A 7 -27.17 9.55 29.18
CA HIS A 7 -26.04 9.62 30.09
C HIS A 7 -24.79 9.01 29.41
N THR A 8 -23.71 9.78 29.30
CA THR A 8 -22.46 9.32 28.68
C THR A 8 -21.43 8.93 29.75
N ILE A 9 -20.46 8.10 29.39
CA ILE A 9 -19.38 7.68 30.30
C ILE A 9 -18.54 8.87 30.81
N ASN A 10 -18.48 9.95 30.02
CA ASN A 10 -17.87 11.23 30.42
C ASN A 10 -18.62 11.94 31.55
N ASP A 11 -19.91 11.65 31.73
CA ASP A 11 -20.70 12.16 32.86
C ASP A 11 -20.40 11.39 34.16
N ASP A 12 -20.05 10.10 34.05
CA ASP A 12 -19.59 9.30 35.19
C ASP A 12 -18.20 9.74 35.69
N PHE A 13 -17.28 10.10 34.78
CA PHE A 13 -15.97 10.68 35.15
C PHE A 13 -16.11 12.02 35.88
N ARG A 14 -17.06 12.86 35.47
CA ARG A 14 -17.41 14.12 36.17
C ARG A 14 -17.88 13.87 37.60
N LEU A 15 -18.72 12.86 37.81
CA LEU A 15 -19.28 12.56 39.14
C LEU A 15 -18.21 12.03 40.11
N MET A 16 -17.15 11.41 39.58
CA MET A 16 -16.03 10.87 40.34
C MET A 16 -14.87 11.87 40.51
N GLY A 17 -14.96 13.08 39.94
CA GLY A 17 -13.92 14.10 40.03
C GLY A 17 -12.63 13.73 39.28
N LEU A 18 -12.74 12.88 38.27
CA LEU A 18 -11.61 12.40 37.46
C LEU A 18 -11.51 13.21 36.14
N PRO A 19 -10.29 13.38 35.58
CA PRO A 19 -10.09 14.04 34.29
C PRO A 19 -10.79 13.26 33.18
N ARG A 20 -11.11 13.94 32.07
CA ARG A 20 -11.71 13.29 30.91
C ARG A 20 -10.65 12.59 30.07
N ASP A 21 -11.09 11.59 29.32
CA ASP A 21 -10.26 10.84 28.36
C ASP A 21 -9.73 11.70 27.19
N ASP A 22 -10.27 12.91 26.99
CA ASP A 22 -9.77 13.89 26.00
C ASP A 22 -8.76 14.91 26.57
N GLU A 23 -8.38 14.80 27.84
CA GLU A 23 -7.46 15.73 28.52
C GLU A 23 -6.09 15.12 28.90
N GLU A 24 -5.87 13.82 28.68
CA GLU A 24 -4.53 13.23 28.74
C GLU A 24 -3.91 13.26 27.32
N ASP A 25 -2.68 13.76 27.20
CA ASP A 25 -1.74 13.68 26.06
C ASP A 25 -1.33 14.99 25.36
N LEU A 26 -1.95 16.15 25.62
CA LEU A 26 -1.49 17.40 24.98
C LEU A 26 -0.24 18.00 25.62
N GLU A 27 -0.05 17.83 26.92
CA GLU A 27 1.05 18.48 27.65
C GLU A 27 2.32 17.63 27.67
N GLU A 28 2.20 16.29 27.62
CA GLU A 28 3.34 15.37 27.54
C GLU A 28 3.99 15.39 26.15
N CYS A 29 3.18 15.45 25.09
CA CYS A 29 3.67 15.62 23.71
C CYS A 29 4.40 16.97 23.49
N ARG A 30 4.02 18.03 24.22
CA ARG A 30 4.69 19.34 24.11
C ARG A 30 6.12 19.30 24.64
N LEU A 31 6.37 18.51 25.68
CA LEU A 31 7.66 18.34 26.33
C LEU A 31 8.64 17.52 25.48
N GLU A 32 8.15 16.49 24.78
CA GLU A 32 8.96 15.67 23.88
C GLU A 32 9.36 16.39 22.58
N VAL A 33 8.52 17.30 22.07
CA VAL A 33 8.76 17.98 20.78
C VAL A 33 9.60 19.26 20.92
N LEU A 34 9.47 20.01 22.02
CA LEU A 34 10.06 21.36 22.12
C LEU A 34 11.14 21.53 23.19
N GLY A 35 11.33 20.57 24.10
CA GLY A 35 12.32 20.69 25.17
C GLY A 35 12.02 21.82 26.17
N ALA A 36 12.40 21.63 27.42
CA ALA A 36 12.17 22.62 28.47
C ALA A 36 13.16 23.80 28.38
N SER A 37 12.76 24.91 27.75
CA SER A 37 13.10 26.25 28.25
C SER A 37 12.20 27.32 27.64
N GLN A 38 11.24 27.80 28.43
CA GLN A 38 10.73 29.17 28.28
C GLN A 38 11.81 30.12 28.82
N ASP A 39 12.05 31.24 28.12
CA ASP A 39 12.87 32.41 28.52
C ASP A 39 14.37 32.48 28.14
N ALA A 40 14.80 31.97 26.99
CA ALA A 40 16.02 32.45 26.34
C ALA A 40 15.69 33.36 25.14
N PRO A 41 16.10 34.64 25.11
CA PRO A 41 15.86 35.50 23.95
C PRO A 41 16.60 34.97 22.73
N VAL A 42 15.92 34.93 21.59
CA VAL A 42 16.54 34.62 20.29
C VAL A 42 17.41 35.81 19.91
N ASP A 43 18.72 35.65 20.06
CA ASP A 43 19.69 36.66 19.63
C ASP A 43 19.81 36.64 18.10
N LEU A 44 19.33 37.71 17.46
CA LEU A 44 19.40 37.92 16.01
C LEU A 44 20.61 38.79 15.60
N ALA A 45 21.60 38.96 16.47
CA ALA A 45 22.80 39.74 16.18
C ALA A 45 24.08 38.92 16.42
N ALA A 46 24.48 38.12 15.43
CA ALA A 46 25.86 37.68 15.30
C ALA A 46 26.24 37.50 13.82
N ASP A 47 26.74 38.61 13.28
CA ASP A 47 27.92 38.69 12.44
C ASP A 47 27.77 38.55 10.92
N ASP A 48 27.09 39.55 10.37
CA ASP A 48 27.45 40.20 9.11
C ASP A 48 28.65 41.15 9.28
N GLY A 49 29.84 40.66 8.93
CA GLY A 49 30.85 41.50 8.30
C GLY A 49 32.15 41.71 9.08
N GLU A 50 33.16 40.94 8.70
CA GLU A 50 34.56 41.36 8.86
C GLU A 50 34.98 42.10 7.58
N GLY A 51 35.02 43.42 7.68
CA GLY A 51 35.69 44.30 6.73
C GLY A 51 36.97 44.83 7.36
N ASP A 52 38.00 45.06 6.53
CA ASP A 52 39.01 46.05 6.88
C ASP A 52 39.43 46.86 5.64
N GLY A 53 39.63 48.16 5.85
CA GLY A 53 39.64 49.18 4.80
C GLY A 53 40.97 49.92 4.60
N ALA A 54 41.02 50.56 3.42
CA ALA A 54 41.72 51.80 3.06
C ALA A 54 43.25 51.93 3.17
N ASN A 55 43.90 52.22 2.02
CA ASN A 55 44.73 53.42 1.92
C ASN A 55 44.74 53.99 0.48
N ALA A 56 44.82 55.32 0.37
CA ALA A 56 44.81 56.10 -0.88
C ALA A 56 46.21 56.48 -1.36
N GLY A 57 46.40 56.66 -2.67
CA GLY A 57 47.56 57.34 -3.26
C GLY A 57 47.90 56.98 -4.71
N GLU A 58 47.44 57.83 -5.65
CA GLU A 58 48.01 58.28 -6.94
C GLU A 58 48.64 57.32 -8.00
N ASP A 59 48.12 57.50 -9.23
CA ASP A 59 48.73 57.54 -10.58
C ASP A 59 49.77 56.49 -11.07
N GLY A 60 49.48 55.95 -12.27
CA GLY A 60 50.53 55.71 -13.29
C GLY A 60 50.68 54.28 -13.85
N ALA A 61 50.19 54.11 -15.09
CA ALA A 61 50.71 53.32 -16.22
C ALA A 61 51.47 51.96 -16.05
N ALA A 62 51.01 51.00 -16.87
CA ALA A 62 51.74 49.95 -17.61
C ALA A 62 52.49 48.83 -16.83
N GLY A 63 52.14 47.58 -17.10
CA GLY A 63 52.97 46.43 -16.70
C GLY A 63 52.33 45.06 -16.91
N THR A 64 52.85 44.34 -17.89
CA THR A 64 52.60 42.94 -18.29
C THR A 64 52.91 41.92 -17.19
N GLY A 65 52.20 40.79 -17.15
CA GLY A 65 52.61 39.57 -16.42
C GLY A 65 51.42 38.79 -15.87
N SER A 66 50.97 37.74 -16.54
CA SER A 66 51.40 36.34 -16.39
C SER A 66 50.51 35.55 -15.43
N GLN A 67 49.90 34.51 -16.00
CA GLN A 67 49.04 33.52 -15.40
C GLN A 67 49.76 32.75 -14.30
N THR A 68 49.08 32.46 -13.18
CA THR A 68 49.21 31.19 -12.45
C THR A 68 47.88 30.85 -11.79
N ALA A 69 47.34 29.70 -12.20
CA ALA A 69 46.10 29.12 -11.73
C ALA A 69 46.19 28.72 -10.25
N SER A 70 45.09 28.93 -9.51
CA SER A 70 44.81 28.19 -8.28
C SER A 70 43.40 27.62 -8.37
N THR A 71 43.32 26.35 -8.77
CA THR A 71 42.11 25.55 -8.80
C THR A 71 41.85 25.02 -7.39
N CYS A 72 40.83 25.54 -6.73
CA CYS A 72 40.22 24.89 -5.57
C CYS A 72 38.68 24.95 -5.69
N ALA A 73 38.13 24.21 -6.65
CA ALA A 73 36.71 23.91 -6.72
C ALA A 73 36.48 22.50 -6.16
N GLY A 74 36.38 22.41 -4.84
CA GLY A 74 35.87 21.21 -4.15
C GLY A 74 34.56 21.56 -3.48
N THR A 75 33.43 21.31 -4.13
CA THR A 75 32.11 21.33 -3.49
C THR A 75 32.05 20.17 -2.50
N TRP A 76 32.20 20.46 -1.21
CA TRP A 76 31.95 19.49 -0.15
C TRP A 76 30.43 19.34 0.02
N GLU A 77 29.90 18.16 -0.30
CA GLU A 77 28.51 17.82 -0.04
C GLU A 77 28.32 17.62 1.46
N ARG A 78 27.50 18.46 2.09
CA ARG A 78 27.15 18.30 3.50
C ARG A 78 26.34 17.01 3.67
N PRO A 79 26.70 16.13 4.60
CA PRO A 79 25.93 14.91 4.85
C PRO A 79 24.51 15.25 5.31
N SER A 80 23.58 14.35 5.00
CA SER A 80 22.19 14.48 5.41
C SER A 80 22.11 14.59 6.94
N THR A 81 21.31 15.53 7.44
CA THR A 81 21.15 15.78 8.88
C THR A 81 20.30 14.72 9.59
N SER A 82 19.69 13.79 8.84
CA SER A 82 18.94 12.66 9.39
C SER A 82 18.98 11.45 8.44
N TYR A 83 19.01 10.26 9.03
CA TYR A 83 18.95 8.96 8.35
C TYR A 83 17.65 8.76 7.58
N VAL A 84 16.58 9.45 7.99
CA VAL A 84 15.27 9.44 7.34
C VAL A 84 15.35 9.82 5.86
N TRP A 85 16.34 10.63 5.47
CA TRP A 85 16.50 11.10 4.08
C TRP A 85 17.27 10.14 3.17
N ASP A 86 17.76 9.02 3.68
CA ASP A 86 18.50 8.05 2.88
C ASP A 86 17.59 7.10 2.12
N ASP A 87 16.35 6.92 2.58
CA ASP A 87 15.32 6.13 1.89
C ASP A 87 14.65 6.89 0.74
N PHE A 88 14.83 8.22 0.67
CA PHE A 88 14.26 9.03 -0.41
C PHE A 88 15.20 9.11 -1.61
N THR A 89 14.67 8.80 -2.80
CA THR A 89 15.39 8.98 -4.05
C THR A 89 15.69 10.47 -4.28
N LYS A 90 16.97 10.84 -4.22
CA LYS A 90 17.42 12.23 -4.36
C LYS A 90 17.44 12.62 -5.85
N ILE A 91 16.47 13.44 -6.27
CA ILE A 91 16.39 13.98 -7.63
C ILE A 91 17.13 15.33 -7.67
N PHE A 92 18.03 15.52 -8.64
CA PHE A 92 18.86 16.73 -8.76
C PHE A 92 18.72 17.39 -10.13
N LYS A 93 18.80 18.73 -10.16
CA LYS A 93 18.98 19.52 -11.39
C LYS A 93 20.16 20.47 -11.22
N VAL A 94 20.94 20.68 -12.27
CA VAL A 94 22.03 21.67 -12.27
C VAL A 94 21.46 23.02 -12.72
N ILE A 95 21.45 23.99 -11.82
CA ILE A 95 21.03 25.37 -12.11
C ILE A 95 22.25 26.25 -11.85
N ASN A 96 22.71 26.98 -12.86
CA ASN A 96 23.91 27.84 -12.79
C ASN A 96 25.16 27.12 -12.25
N GLY A 97 25.39 25.87 -12.67
CA GLY A 97 26.55 25.06 -12.25
C GLY A 97 26.44 24.45 -10.84
N LYS A 98 25.36 24.71 -10.09
CA LYS A 98 25.11 24.12 -8.77
C LYS A 98 24.09 22.99 -8.85
N ARG A 99 24.38 21.84 -8.23
CA ARG A 99 23.45 20.72 -8.07
C ARG A 99 22.43 21.06 -6.99
N VAL A 100 21.16 21.18 -7.36
CA VAL A 100 20.06 21.48 -6.44
C VAL A 100 19.09 20.31 -6.42
N ARG A 101 18.61 19.92 -5.24
CA ARG A 101 17.52 18.94 -5.14
C ARG A 101 16.26 19.55 -5.76
N PHE A 102 15.62 18.83 -6.66
CA PHE A 102 14.45 19.34 -7.37
C PHE A 102 13.37 18.27 -7.39
N TRP A 103 12.18 18.63 -6.93
CA TRP A 103 10.98 17.82 -7.07
C TRP A 103 9.95 18.64 -7.85
N GLU A 104 9.37 18.03 -8.88
CA GLU A 104 8.36 18.66 -9.71
C GLU A 104 7.03 17.96 -9.54
N TYR A 105 6.00 18.76 -9.28
CA TYR A 105 4.65 18.25 -9.22
C TYR A 105 4.18 17.78 -10.60
N SER A 106 3.78 16.52 -10.66
CA SER A 106 3.06 15.97 -11.81
C SER A 106 1.60 15.68 -11.43
N PRO A 107 0.62 16.33 -12.07
CA PRO A 107 -0.79 15.99 -11.89
C PRO A 107 -1.10 14.54 -12.26
N GLU A 108 -0.34 13.94 -13.18
CA GLU A 108 -0.53 12.54 -13.57
C GLU A 108 -0.15 11.60 -12.43
N VAL A 109 1.00 11.84 -11.78
CA VAL A 109 1.43 11.07 -10.61
C VAL A 109 0.40 11.21 -9.49
N ALA A 110 -0.05 12.44 -9.18
CA ALA A 110 -1.05 12.66 -8.14
C ALA A 110 -2.37 11.92 -8.41
N ARG A 111 -2.81 11.82 -9.67
CA ARG A 111 -4.01 11.06 -10.07
C ARG A 111 -3.82 9.55 -9.92
N THR A 112 -2.64 9.04 -10.27
CA THR A 112 -2.28 7.63 -10.05
C THR A 112 -2.25 7.30 -8.57
N GLU A 113 -1.57 8.11 -7.74
CA GLU A 113 -1.52 7.93 -6.29
C GLU A 113 -2.90 8.05 -5.63
N LEU A 114 -3.79 8.90 -6.17
CA LEU A 114 -5.18 8.95 -5.71
C LEU A 114 -5.93 7.64 -5.99
N CYS A 115 -5.70 7.00 -7.14
CA CYS A 115 -6.29 5.69 -7.44
C CYS A 115 -5.78 4.61 -6.49
N HIS A 116 -4.48 4.62 -6.18
CA HIS A 116 -3.89 3.74 -5.17
C HIS A 116 -4.52 3.95 -3.79
N LEU A 117 -4.60 5.20 -3.34
CA LEU A 117 -5.20 5.56 -2.06
C LEU A 117 -6.65 5.07 -1.95
N ILE A 118 -7.45 5.31 -2.99
CA ILE A 118 -8.85 4.88 -3.05
C ILE A 118 -8.97 3.35 -2.99
N SER A 119 -8.10 2.64 -3.71
CA SER A 119 -8.15 1.18 -3.79
C SER A 119 -7.70 0.50 -2.50
N ARG A 120 -6.67 1.04 -1.83
CA ARG A 120 -6.09 0.46 -0.60
C ARG A 120 -6.89 0.76 0.66
N LEU A 121 -7.46 1.96 0.76
CA LEU A 121 -8.22 2.41 1.93
C LEU A 121 -9.74 2.35 1.71
N ASP A 122 -10.18 1.84 0.56
CA ASP A 122 -11.58 1.76 0.16
C ASP A 122 -12.34 3.09 0.31
N LEU A 123 -11.69 4.19 -0.08
CA LEU A 123 -12.27 5.53 0.06
C LEU A 123 -13.38 5.76 -0.98
N PRO A 124 -14.33 6.68 -0.72
CA PRO A 124 -15.27 7.13 -1.74
C PRO A 124 -14.55 7.65 -2.98
N ILE A 125 -14.99 7.25 -4.18
CA ILE A 125 -14.36 7.67 -5.45
C ILE A 125 -14.38 9.19 -5.64
N CYS A 126 -15.33 9.88 -5.03
CA CYS A 126 -15.43 11.34 -5.03
C CYS A 126 -14.50 12.03 -4.02
N ILE A 127 -13.64 11.32 -3.28
CA ILE A 127 -12.76 11.96 -2.27
C ILE A 127 -11.88 13.05 -2.88
N GLY A 128 -11.44 12.89 -4.13
CA GLY A 128 -10.68 13.91 -4.87
C GLY A 128 -11.46 15.19 -5.22
N GLU A 129 -12.79 15.16 -5.14
CA GLU A 129 -13.70 16.32 -5.31
C GLU A 129 -13.97 17.06 -4.00
N SER A 130 -13.63 16.44 -2.87
CA SER A 130 -13.92 17.02 -1.56
C SER A 130 -13.12 18.29 -1.33
N SER A 131 -13.79 19.36 -0.91
CA SER A 131 -13.13 20.61 -0.54
C SER A 131 -12.13 20.41 0.60
N ALA A 132 -12.44 19.53 1.55
CA ALA A 132 -11.55 19.21 2.67
C ALA A 132 -10.28 18.50 2.19
N PHE A 133 -10.40 17.57 1.23
CA PHE A 133 -9.25 16.89 0.65
C PHE A 133 -8.37 17.86 -0.15
N GLU A 134 -8.99 18.70 -0.99
CA GLU A 134 -8.27 19.73 -1.74
C GLU A 134 -7.54 20.71 -0.82
N GLU A 135 -8.21 21.19 0.22
CA GLU A 135 -7.64 22.12 1.20
C GLU A 135 -6.45 21.50 1.94
N TYR A 136 -6.58 20.26 2.40
CA TYR A 136 -5.50 19.51 3.04
C TYR A 136 -4.28 19.36 2.12
N ILE A 137 -4.49 18.92 0.87
CA ILE A 137 -3.39 18.75 -0.07
C ILE A 137 -2.75 20.10 -0.43
N LYS A 138 -3.53 21.13 -0.72
CA LYS A 138 -2.97 22.44 -1.10
C LYS A 138 -2.23 23.15 0.03
N LYS A 139 -2.77 23.08 1.26
CA LYS A 139 -2.20 23.79 2.41
C LYS A 139 -1.03 23.04 3.03
N ALA A 140 -1.13 21.73 3.21
CA ALA A 140 -0.10 20.95 3.89
C ALA A 140 0.95 20.38 2.93
N HIS A 141 0.65 20.25 1.63
CA HIS A 141 1.54 19.59 0.67
C HIS A 141 1.89 20.50 -0.51
N ASN A 142 0.98 20.63 -1.48
CA ASN A 142 1.28 21.29 -2.75
C ASN A 142 0.18 22.22 -3.24
N PRO A 143 0.41 23.53 -3.25
CA PRO A 143 -0.55 24.53 -3.74
C PRO A 143 -0.96 24.35 -5.21
N ARG A 144 -0.12 23.68 -6.02
CA ARG A 144 -0.38 23.41 -7.45
C ARG A 144 -1.33 22.24 -7.70
N PHE A 145 -1.78 21.55 -6.65
CA PHE A 145 -2.79 20.51 -6.77
C PHE A 145 -4.06 21.07 -7.42
N ALA A 146 -4.70 20.25 -8.25
CA ALA A 146 -5.98 20.58 -8.87
C ALA A 146 -6.98 19.49 -8.48
N THR A 147 -8.17 19.91 -8.09
CA THR A 147 -9.28 19.04 -7.71
C THR A 147 -9.53 18.00 -8.81
N ILE A 148 -9.71 16.74 -8.41
CA ILE A 148 -9.87 15.63 -9.35
C ILE A 148 -11.33 15.17 -9.28
N SER A 149 -12.05 15.29 -10.40
CA SER A 149 -13.45 14.91 -10.43
C SER A 149 -13.68 13.41 -10.29
N ARG A 150 -14.83 12.99 -9.77
CA ARG A 150 -15.28 11.59 -9.69
C ARG A 150 -15.27 10.95 -11.07
N GLN A 151 -15.65 11.68 -12.13
CA GLN A 151 -15.58 11.14 -13.50
C GLN A 151 -14.13 10.92 -13.94
N THR A 152 -13.22 11.80 -13.54
CA THR A 152 -11.78 11.69 -13.84
C THR A 152 -11.19 10.49 -13.10
N THR A 153 -11.42 10.38 -11.79
CA THR A 153 -11.02 9.24 -10.96
C THR A 153 -11.57 7.91 -11.52
N THR A 154 -12.85 7.89 -11.92
CA THR A 154 -13.48 6.70 -12.55
C THR A 154 -12.75 6.27 -13.81
N LYS A 155 -12.38 7.23 -14.68
CA LYS A 155 -11.62 6.96 -15.91
C LYS A 155 -10.22 6.46 -15.60
N ASP A 156 -9.56 7.03 -14.60
CA ASP A 156 -8.20 6.66 -14.21
C ASP A 156 -8.14 5.26 -13.62
N ILE A 157 -9.05 4.93 -12.68
CA ILE A 157 -9.19 3.56 -12.15
C ILE A 157 -9.46 2.57 -13.28
N THR A 158 -10.34 2.92 -14.22
CA THR A 158 -10.63 2.06 -15.38
C THR A 158 -9.39 1.84 -16.23
N LYS A 159 -8.66 2.91 -16.55
CA LYS A 159 -7.43 2.85 -17.35
C LYS A 159 -6.36 2.02 -16.65
N TYR A 160 -6.19 2.21 -15.36
CA TYR A 160 -5.22 1.50 -14.53
C TYR A 160 -5.54 0.01 -14.48
N PHE A 161 -6.80 -0.34 -14.17
CA PHE A 161 -7.28 -1.73 -14.21
C PHE A 161 -7.05 -2.37 -15.58
N THR A 162 -7.45 -1.74 -16.69
CA THR A 162 -7.28 -2.33 -18.02
C THR A 162 -5.82 -2.52 -18.38
N GLY A 163 -4.96 -1.53 -18.06
CA GLY A 163 -3.54 -1.61 -18.36
C GLY A 163 -2.85 -2.73 -17.56
N HIS A 164 -3.21 -2.90 -16.30
CA HIS A 164 -2.65 -3.95 -15.47
C HIS A 164 -3.21 -5.33 -15.84
N ARG A 165 -4.51 -5.43 -16.15
CA ARG A 165 -5.12 -6.64 -16.70
C ARG A 165 -4.40 -7.12 -17.96
N ASP A 166 -4.16 -6.22 -18.91
CA ASP A 166 -3.55 -6.58 -20.18
C ASP A 166 -2.10 -7.07 -19.99
N LYS A 167 -1.34 -6.45 -19.06
CA LYS A 167 -0.02 -6.95 -18.63
C LYS A 167 -0.09 -8.33 -17.99
N LEU A 168 -1.08 -8.56 -17.12
CA LEU A 168 -1.27 -9.85 -16.47
C LEU A 168 -1.63 -10.94 -17.49
N ILE A 169 -2.48 -10.63 -18.47
CA ILE A 169 -2.80 -11.52 -19.58
C ILE A 169 -1.53 -11.86 -20.38
N GLU A 170 -0.69 -10.87 -20.68
CA GLU A 170 0.58 -11.08 -21.37
C GLU A 170 1.51 -12.00 -20.57
N LEU A 171 1.72 -11.70 -19.28
CA LEU A 171 2.53 -12.51 -18.37
C LEU A 171 2.04 -13.96 -18.31
N LEU A 172 0.75 -14.18 -18.10
CA LEU A 172 0.16 -15.51 -18.03
C LEU A 172 0.25 -16.24 -19.38
N LYS A 173 0.23 -15.52 -20.50
CA LYS A 173 0.40 -16.11 -21.84
C LYS A 173 1.82 -16.58 -22.09
N SER A 174 2.82 -15.74 -21.81
CA SER A 174 4.21 -16.00 -22.19
C SER A 174 4.99 -16.82 -21.15
N ASN A 175 4.67 -16.67 -19.86
CA ASN A 175 5.54 -17.15 -18.79
C ASN A 175 4.96 -18.33 -18.01
N VAL A 176 3.68 -18.65 -18.23
CA VAL A 176 2.97 -19.68 -17.45
C VAL A 176 2.45 -20.77 -18.37
N SER A 177 2.79 -22.02 -18.05
CA SER A 177 2.35 -23.20 -18.82
C SER A 177 1.03 -23.79 -18.31
N SER A 178 0.77 -23.69 -17.01
CA SER A 178 -0.35 -24.33 -16.34
C SER A 178 -0.83 -23.48 -15.16
N VAL A 179 -2.14 -23.45 -14.92
CA VAL A 179 -2.77 -22.69 -13.83
C VAL A 179 -3.78 -23.54 -13.06
N ALA A 180 -3.82 -23.36 -11.74
CA ALA A 180 -4.91 -23.81 -10.89
C ALA A 180 -5.86 -22.64 -10.63
N ILE A 181 -7.15 -22.91 -10.61
CA ILE A 181 -8.17 -21.88 -10.38
C ILE A 181 -8.87 -22.16 -9.06
N THR A 182 -9.00 -21.15 -8.23
CA THR A 182 -9.88 -21.18 -7.06
C THR A 182 -11.03 -20.23 -7.30
N SER A 183 -12.26 -20.69 -7.07
CA SER A 183 -13.45 -19.86 -7.14
C SER A 183 -14.16 -19.84 -5.80
N ASN A 184 -14.63 -18.64 -5.43
CA ASN A 184 -15.38 -18.41 -4.21
C ASN A 184 -16.58 -17.49 -4.49
N VAL A 185 -17.73 -17.85 -3.94
CA VAL A 185 -18.97 -17.07 -3.99
C VAL A 185 -19.12 -16.21 -2.74
N TRP A 186 -19.17 -14.91 -2.95
CA TRP A 186 -19.33 -13.88 -1.94
C TRP A 186 -20.77 -13.39 -1.92
N ASN A 187 -21.46 -13.60 -0.81
CA ASN A 187 -22.80 -13.04 -0.63
C ASN A 187 -22.69 -11.61 -0.07
N SER A 188 -23.48 -10.68 -0.60
CA SER A 188 -23.59 -9.32 -0.02
C SER A 188 -24.92 -9.13 0.70
N ASN A 189 -24.92 -8.26 1.72
CA ASN A 189 -26.14 -7.83 2.40
C ASN A 189 -27.15 -7.11 1.47
N ALA A 190 -26.72 -6.72 0.26
CA ALA A 190 -27.55 -6.05 -0.74
C ALA A 190 -28.32 -7.01 -1.67
N LYS A 191 -28.29 -8.34 -1.41
CA LYS A 191 -28.82 -9.39 -2.31
C LYS A 191 -28.12 -9.45 -3.67
N GLU A 192 -26.87 -9.02 -3.71
CA GLU A 192 -25.99 -9.16 -4.86
C GLU A 192 -24.88 -10.14 -4.52
N ASP A 193 -24.75 -11.19 -5.30
CA ASP A 193 -23.76 -12.23 -5.05
C ASP A 193 -22.66 -12.13 -6.09
N PHE A 194 -21.41 -12.31 -5.66
CA PHE A 194 -20.25 -12.15 -6.52
C PHE A 194 -19.47 -13.46 -6.59
N VAL A 195 -19.00 -13.82 -7.77
CA VAL A 195 -17.99 -14.87 -7.92
C VAL A 195 -16.61 -14.23 -8.05
N SER A 196 -15.73 -14.58 -7.14
CA SER A 196 -14.30 -14.34 -7.29
C SER A 196 -13.66 -15.52 -8.01
N VAL A 197 -12.72 -15.20 -8.89
CA VAL A 197 -11.92 -16.16 -9.65
C VAL A 197 -10.46 -15.80 -9.43
N VAL A 198 -9.74 -16.68 -8.77
CA VAL A 198 -8.32 -16.52 -8.44
C VAL A 198 -7.53 -17.55 -9.25
N THR A 199 -6.50 -17.09 -9.95
CA THR A 199 -5.55 -17.98 -10.61
C THR A 199 -4.31 -18.15 -9.74
N HIS A 200 -3.83 -19.36 -9.66
CA HIS A 200 -2.60 -19.76 -8.98
C HIS A 200 -1.65 -20.33 -10.03
N PHE A 201 -0.41 -19.86 -10.05
CA PHE A 201 0.59 -20.26 -11.03
C PHE A 201 2.00 -20.20 -10.46
N VAL A 202 2.92 -20.92 -11.08
CA VAL A 202 4.36 -20.85 -10.77
C VAL A 202 5.01 -19.91 -11.78
N ASN A 203 5.69 -18.88 -11.29
CA ASN A 203 6.39 -17.91 -12.13
C ASN A 203 7.75 -18.49 -12.64
N PRO A 204 8.45 -17.81 -13.58
CA PRO A 204 9.75 -18.27 -14.07
C PRO A 204 10.86 -18.34 -13.01
N ALA A 205 10.70 -17.63 -11.89
CA ALA A 205 11.62 -17.69 -10.75
C ALA A 205 11.31 -18.90 -9.83
N TRP A 206 10.38 -19.77 -10.23
CA TRP A 206 9.90 -20.90 -9.43
C TRP A 206 9.19 -20.47 -8.14
N GLU A 207 8.54 -19.30 -8.14
CA GLU A 207 7.76 -18.84 -6.99
C GLU A 207 6.27 -19.06 -7.28
N LEU A 208 5.53 -19.54 -6.28
CA LEU A 208 4.07 -19.62 -6.36
C LEU A 208 3.50 -18.21 -6.26
N GLU A 209 2.68 -17.84 -7.24
CA GLU A 209 1.94 -16.60 -7.25
C GLU A 209 0.43 -16.87 -7.34
N LYS A 210 -0.36 -15.95 -6.81
CA LYS A 210 -1.81 -15.91 -7.01
C LYS A 210 -2.24 -14.53 -7.50
N ARG A 211 -3.28 -14.47 -8.33
CA ARG A 211 -3.89 -13.22 -8.80
C ARG A 211 -5.40 -13.38 -8.91
N VAL A 212 -6.18 -12.44 -8.39
CA VAL A 212 -7.61 -12.31 -8.68
C VAL A 212 -7.75 -11.87 -10.13
N ILE A 213 -8.33 -12.71 -10.97
CA ILE A 213 -8.56 -12.44 -12.40
C ILE A 213 -10.01 -12.08 -12.70
N GLY A 214 -10.92 -12.31 -11.76
CA GLY A 214 -12.30 -11.87 -11.90
C GLY A 214 -12.99 -11.69 -10.56
N PHE A 215 -13.83 -10.67 -10.49
CA PHE A 215 -14.75 -10.45 -9.38
C PHE A 215 -16.11 -10.05 -9.96
N ARG A 216 -16.90 -11.03 -10.38
CA ARG A 216 -18.08 -10.82 -11.22
C ARG A 216 -19.36 -10.91 -10.41
N LEU A 217 -20.29 -9.99 -10.67
CA LEU A 217 -21.66 -10.09 -10.16
C LEU A 217 -22.38 -11.29 -10.80
N ILE A 218 -23.06 -12.05 -9.96
CA ILE A 218 -24.04 -13.06 -10.30
C ILE A 218 -25.40 -12.38 -10.20
N ASP A 219 -25.93 -11.97 -11.35
CA ASP A 219 -27.21 -11.27 -11.52
C ASP A 219 -28.39 -12.23 -11.73
N VAL A 220 -28.15 -13.55 -11.70
CA VAL A 220 -29.14 -14.62 -11.88
C VAL A 220 -29.14 -15.53 -10.64
N SER A 221 -30.08 -16.47 -10.56
CA SER A 221 -30.10 -17.49 -9.50
C SER A 221 -28.77 -18.24 -9.37
N HIS A 222 -28.43 -18.67 -8.16
CA HIS A 222 -27.25 -19.46 -7.84
C HIS A 222 -27.37 -20.91 -8.32
N SER A 223 -27.47 -21.10 -9.63
CA SER A 223 -27.23 -22.41 -10.23
C SER A 223 -25.73 -22.62 -10.42
N GLY A 224 -25.27 -23.86 -10.27
CA GLY A 224 -23.91 -24.24 -10.62
C GLY A 224 -23.56 -23.87 -12.07
N ASP A 225 -24.54 -23.95 -12.98
CA ASP A 225 -24.36 -23.59 -14.40
C ASP A 225 -24.04 -22.10 -14.58
N ASN A 226 -24.76 -21.22 -13.87
CA ASN A 226 -24.55 -19.77 -13.97
C ASN A 226 -23.18 -19.39 -13.41
N ILE A 227 -22.77 -20.00 -12.30
CA ILE A 227 -21.44 -19.79 -11.71
C ILE A 227 -20.35 -20.27 -12.67
N ALA A 228 -20.53 -21.46 -13.25
CA ALA A 228 -19.60 -22.02 -14.23
C ALA A 228 -19.48 -21.14 -15.48
N GLU A 229 -20.59 -20.58 -15.98
CA GLU A 229 -20.59 -19.66 -17.12
C GLU A 229 -19.78 -18.38 -16.81
N ARG A 230 -19.95 -17.81 -15.60
CA ARG A 230 -19.17 -16.63 -15.17
C ARG A 230 -17.68 -16.94 -15.06
N ILE A 231 -17.32 -18.10 -14.50
CA ILE A 231 -15.92 -18.53 -14.41
C ILE A 231 -15.35 -18.75 -15.81
N TYR A 232 -16.09 -19.44 -16.69
CA TYR A 232 -15.68 -19.69 -18.06
C TYR A 232 -15.43 -18.39 -18.83
N ALA A 233 -16.31 -17.38 -18.67
CA ALA A 233 -16.12 -16.06 -19.25
C ALA A 233 -14.80 -15.41 -18.79
N VAL A 234 -14.50 -15.47 -17.49
CA VAL A 234 -13.23 -14.96 -16.95
C VAL A 234 -12.03 -15.72 -17.52
N LEU A 235 -12.07 -17.05 -17.56
CA LEU A 235 -10.97 -17.85 -18.13
C LEU A 235 -10.76 -17.58 -19.62
N SER A 236 -11.83 -17.33 -20.37
CA SER A 236 -11.78 -16.94 -21.78
C SER A 236 -11.11 -15.58 -21.97
N GLU A 237 -11.50 -14.58 -21.17
CA GLU A 237 -10.90 -13.23 -21.21
C GLU A 237 -9.38 -13.26 -20.97
N PHE A 238 -8.93 -14.12 -20.06
CA PHE A 238 -7.50 -14.27 -19.77
C PHE A 238 -6.78 -15.30 -20.66
N SER A 239 -7.49 -15.95 -21.58
CA SER A 239 -6.97 -17.02 -22.45
C SER A 239 -6.32 -18.17 -21.66
N LEU A 240 -6.97 -18.57 -20.56
CA LEU A 240 -6.50 -19.60 -19.63
C LEU A 240 -7.21 -20.95 -19.78
N ILE A 241 -8.21 -21.05 -20.66
CA ILE A 241 -9.02 -22.27 -20.84
C ILE A 241 -8.11 -23.50 -21.04
N ASP A 242 -7.17 -23.43 -21.98
CA ASP A 242 -6.29 -24.56 -22.31
C ASP A 242 -5.13 -24.76 -21.32
N LYS A 243 -4.93 -23.83 -20.39
CA LYS A 243 -3.87 -23.88 -19.36
C LYS A 243 -4.40 -24.32 -18.01
N THR A 244 -5.70 -24.39 -17.83
CA THR A 244 -6.33 -24.72 -16.55
C THR A 244 -6.28 -26.22 -16.32
N PHE A 245 -5.59 -26.67 -15.25
CA PHE A 245 -5.52 -28.09 -14.91
C PHE A 245 -6.45 -28.49 -13.76
N SER A 246 -6.84 -27.54 -12.91
CA SER A 246 -7.77 -27.76 -11.80
C SER A 246 -8.59 -26.52 -11.51
N ILE A 247 -9.84 -26.74 -11.07
CA ILE A 247 -10.71 -25.71 -10.55
C ILE A 247 -11.25 -26.21 -9.20
N THR A 248 -10.98 -25.46 -8.14
CA THR A 248 -11.49 -25.72 -6.79
C THR A 248 -12.52 -24.67 -6.41
N PHE A 249 -13.64 -25.12 -5.86
CA PHE A 249 -14.70 -24.26 -5.36
C PHE A 249 -14.71 -24.35 -3.84
N ASP A 250 -14.74 -23.21 -3.15
CA ASP A 250 -14.96 -23.21 -1.71
C ASP A 250 -16.46 -23.33 -1.37
N ASN A 251 -16.76 -23.78 -0.15
CA ASN A 251 -18.13 -23.88 0.32
C ASN A 251 -18.58 -22.50 0.82
N ALA A 252 -19.43 -21.84 0.02
CA ALA A 252 -19.95 -20.47 0.23
C ALA A 252 -20.52 -20.16 1.64
N SER A 253 -20.81 -21.18 2.45
CA SER A 253 -21.38 -21.03 3.80
C SER A 253 -20.40 -20.56 4.89
N ALA A 254 -19.08 -20.58 4.65
CA ALA A 254 -18.07 -20.35 5.70
C ALA A 254 -17.40 -18.96 5.68
N ASN A 255 -17.64 -18.12 4.69
CA ASN A 255 -16.89 -16.86 4.52
C ASN A 255 -17.52 -15.71 5.33
N ALA A 256 -17.62 -15.90 6.65
CA ALA A 256 -18.19 -14.95 7.61
C ALA A 256 -17.30 -13.71 7.90
N ASN A 257 -16.09 -13.64 7.34
CA ASN A 257 -15.27 -12.41 7.33
C ASN A 257 -15.84 -11.33 6.37
N ALA A 258 -17.08 -11.52 5.91
CA ALA A 258 -17.88 -10.72 4.98
C ALA A 258 -18.21 -9.27 5.40
N MET A 259 -17.81 -8.81 6.58
CA MET A 259 -18.26 -7.49 7.07
C MET A 259 -17.62 -6.33 6.33
N ILE A 260 -16.35 -6.48 5.93
CA ILE A 260 -15.60 -5.35 5.38
C ILE A 260 -16.02 -5.05 3.93
N LEU A 261 -16.29 -6.08 3.11
CA LEU A 261 -16.80 -5.89 1.74
C LEU A 261 -18.29 -5.50 1.67
N ALA A 262 -19.13 -5.92 2.63
CA ALA A 262 -20.56 -5.64 2.61
C ALA A 262 -20.90 -4.16 2.92
N ASP A 263 -20.17 -3.51 3.84
CA ASP A 263 -20.36 -2.08 4.13
C ASP A 263 -19.78 -1.17 3.04
N ARG A 264 -18.72 -1.63 2.34
CA ARG A 264 -18.05 -0.92 1.22
C ARG A 264 -18.91 -0.73 -0.03
N ARG A 265 -20.02 -1.46 -0.18
CA ARG A 265 -20.74 -1.67 -1.46
C ARG A 265 -21.97 -0.81 -1.71
N ARG A 266 -22.36 0.08 -0.78
CA ARG A 266 -23.66 0.78 -0.88
C ARG A 266 -23.76 1.84 -2.01
N TRP A 267 -22.63 2.25 -2.60
CA TRP A 267 -22.58 3.43 -3.48
C TRP A 267 -21.84 3.24 -4.82
N LEU A 268 -21.37 2.03 -5.13
CA LEU A 268 -20.60 1.74 -6.34
C LEU A 268 -21.33 0.78 -7.29
N ILE A 269 -21.13 0.96 -8.58
CA ILE A 269 -21.58 -0.01 -9.59
C ILE A 269 -20.70 -1.26 -9.51
N SER A 270 -21.28 -2.45 -9.75
CA SER A 270 -20.59 -3.75 -9.69
C SER A 270 -19.25 -3.76 -10.45
N ALA A 271 -19.23 -3.20 -11.67
CA ALA A 271 -18.00 -3.16 -12.47
C ALA A 271 -16.88 -2.32 -11.82
N MET A 272 -17.20 -1.35 -10.98
CA MET A 272 -16.19 -0.56 -10.26
C MET A 272 -15.64 -1.32 -9.05
N VAL A 273 -16.51 -2.05 -8.35
CA VAL A 273 -16.13 -2.94 -7.24
C VAL A 273 -15.11 -3.96 -7.72
N GLU A 274 -15.38 -4.58 -8.87
CA GLU A 274 -14.44 -5.50 -9.50
C GLU A 274 -13.07 -4.86 -9.73
N ARG A 275 -13.05 -3.68 -10.35
CA ARG A 275 -11.80 -3.00 -10.69
C ARG A 275 -10.96 -2.70 -9.46
N LEU A 276 -11.56 -2.12 -8.42
CA LEU A 276 -10.87 -1.78 -7.17
C LEU A 276 -10.35 -3.04 -6.46
N THR A 277 -11.16 -4.10 -6.44
CA THR A 277 -10.77 -5.38 -5.82
C THR A 277 -9.57 -6.00 -6.52
N CYS A 278 -9.59 -6.09 -7.85
CA CYS A 278 -8.47 -6.62 -8.61
C CYS A 278 -7.23 -5.73 -8.50
N ILE A 279 -7.38 -4.41 -8.52
CA ILE A 279 -6.25 -3.47 -8.38
C ILE A 279 -5.53 -3.68 -7.06
N MET A 280 -6.27 -3.73 -5.95
CA MET A 280 -5.72 -3.97 -4.62
C MET A 280 -4.97 -5.31 -4.57
N ASP A 281 -5.60 -6.39 -5.06
CA ASP A 281 -4.98 -7.72 -5.10
C ASP A 281 -3.68 -7.73 -5.93
N TRP A 282 -3.68 -7.10 -7.10
CA TRP A 282 -2.50 -7.05 -7.96
C TRP A 282 -1.36 -6.25 -7.34
N GLU A 283 -1.67 -5.17 -6.63
CA GLU A 283 -0.66 -4.40 -5.90
C GLU A 283 -0.07 -5.18 -4.73
N GLU A 284 -0.90 -5.86 -3.94
CA GLU A 284 -0.43 -6.75 -2.87
C GLU A 284 0.42 -7.90 -3.44
N GLY A 285 0.02 -8.41 -4.61
CA GLY A 285 0.74 -9.44 -5.31
C GLY A 285 2.09 -8.99 -5.85
N ASP A 286 2.17 -7.78 -6.40
CA ASP A 286 3.42 -7.20 -6.89
C ASP A 286 4.36 -6.83 -5.74
N ALA A 287 3.82 -6.44 -4.59
CA ALA A 287 4.57 -6.25 -3.35
C ALA A 287 4.99 -7.57 -2.69
N ARG A 288 4.57 -8.73 -3.24
CA ARG A 288 4.69 -10.08 -2.62
C ARG A 288 4.10 -10.17 -1.21
N ALA A 289 3.22 -9.25 -0.85
CA ALA A 289 2.55 -9.21 0.45
C ALA A 289 1.44 -10.28 0.55
N GLN A 290 0.96 -10.82 -0.57
CA GLN A 290 -0.05 -11.89 -0.62
C GLN A 290 0.37 -13.21 0.05
N HIS A 291 1.69 -13.43 0.19
CA HIS A 291 2.29 -14.65 0.73
C HIS A 291 2.95 -14.45 2.10
N SER A 292 2.82 -13.26 2.72
CA SER A 292 3.25 -13.06 4.12
C SER A 292 2.25 -13.73 5.06
N VAL A 293 2.23 -15.06 5.03
CA VAL A 293 1.63 -15.82 6.11
C VAL A 293 2.71 -15.91 7.17
N GLU A 294 2.64 -15.07 8.20
CA GLU A 294 3.37 -15.30 9.45
C GLU A 294 2.75 -16.51 10.18
N ASP A 295 2.66 -17.67 9.52
CA ASP A 295 2.30 -18.91 10.18
C ASP A 295 3.60 -19.64 10.53
N LYS A 296 4.26 -19.11 11.56
CA LYS A 296 5.55 -19.61 12.08
C LYS A 296 5.47 -21.09 12.46
N ASP A 297 4.27 -21.60 12.74
CA ASP A 297 4.02 -22.98 13.11
C ASP A 297 4.10 -23.93 11.90
N LEU A 298 3.64 -23.46 10.72
CA LEU A 298 3.76 -24.20 9.45
C LEU A 298 5.20 -24.21 8.94
N GLU A 299 5.93 -23.08 9.03
CA GLU A 299 7.36 -23.05 8.71
C GLU A 299 8.17 -24.00 9.59
N ALA A 300 7.84 -24.07 10.90
CA ALA A 300 8.48 -25.01 11.81
C ALA A 300 8.18 -26.48 11.45
N ALA A 301 6.95 -26.79 11.02
CA ALA A 301 6.56 -28.15 10.62
C ALA A 301 7.26 -28.63 9.34
N PHE A 302 7.60 -27.72 8.41
CA PHE A 302 8.38 -28.05 7.21
C PHE A 302 9.90 -27.98 7.42
N ALA A 303 10.36 -27.34 8.49
CA ALA A 303 11.77 -27.26 8.88
C ALA A 303 12.30 -28.52 9.59
N GLU A 304 11.46 -29.51 9.88
CA GLU A 304 11.90 -30.87 10.25
C GLU A 304 11.89 -31.77 9.00
N PRO A 305 13.02 -31.91 8.28
CA PRO A 305 13.11 -32.88 7.22
C PRO A 305 13.15 -34.26 7.88
N TYR A 306 12.31 -35.17 7.40
CA TYR A 306 12.35 -36.60 7.68
C TYR A 306 13.79 -37.16 7.63
N LEU A 307 14.48 -37.17 8.76
CA LEU A 307 15.74 -37.88 8.98
C LEU A 307 15.74 -38.45 10.39
N GLY A 308 15.09 -39.60 10.51
CA GLY A 308 15.29 -40.55 11.58
C GLY A 308 15.40 -41.94 10.98
N GLU A 309 16.53 -42.23 10.33
CA GLU A 309 17.06 -43.60 10.40
C GLU A 309 17.41 -43.88 11.88
N ASP A 310 17.24 -45.13 12.29
CA ASP A 310 17.54 -45.69 13.63
C ASP A 310 16.44 -45.62 14.70
N ALA A 311 15.52 -46.59 14.63
CA ALA A 311 15.15 -47.41 15.79
C ALA A 311 14.41 -48.69 15.34
N ILE A 312 15.16 -49.75 15.04
CA ILE A 312 14.64 -51.12 15.10
C ILE A 312 14.79 -51.59 16.55
N PRO A 313 13.72 -51.86 17.32
CA PRO A 313 13.87 -52.56 18.59
C PRO A 313 13.79 -54.06 18.33
N GLU A 314 14.93 -54.73 18.47
CA GLU A 314 15.02 -56.17 18.70
C GLU A 314 14.77 -56.50 20.19
N ALA A 315 14.36 -57.75 20.44
CA ALA A 315 14.06 -58.44 21.72
C ALA A 315 12.59 -58.37 22.18
N GLY A 316 11.90 -59.44 22.55
CA GLY A 316 12.27 -60.84 22.82
C GLY A 316 11.01 -61.61 23.25
N ALA A 317 11.10 -62.93 23.29
CA ALA A 317 10.01 -63.91 23.30
C ALA A 317 9.17 -64.05 24.60
N GLU A 318 8.08 -64.81 24.47
CA GLU A 318 7.13 -65.40 25.47
C GLU A 318 5.98 -64.46 25.94
N ALA A 319 4.69 -64.82 25.98
CA ALA A 319 4.00 -66.11 25.99
C ALA A 319 2.52 -66.00 25.53
N VAL A 320 2.09 -67.00 24.72
CA VAL A 320 0.88 -67.84 24.86
C VAL A 320 -0.54 -67.22 24.94
N ALA A 321 -1.25 -67.36 23.82
CA ALA A 321 -2.61 -67.91 23.62
C ALA A 321 -3.91 -67.18 24.07
N ASN A 322 -4.91 -67.37 23.20
CA ASN A 322 -6.38 -67.27 23.36
C ASN A 322 -6.98 -65.85 23.29
N ALA A 323 -8.08 -65.58 22.58
CA ALA A 323 -8.96 -66.42 21.77
C ALA A 323 -9.71 -65.52 20.76
N ALA A 324 -9.85 -66.01 19.54
CA ALA A 324 -10.95 -65.63 18.68
C ALA A 324 -12.23 -66.30 19.21
N THR A 325 -13.26 -65.50 19.42
CA THR A 325 -14.66 -65.87 19.18
C THR A 325 -15.42 -64.63 18.77
#